data_AF-A0A2S2R8G1-F1
#
_entry.id   AF-A0A2S2R8G1-F1
#
_cell.length_a   1.000
_cell.length_b   1.000
_cell.length_c   1.000
_cell.angle_alpha   90.00
_cell.angle_beta   90.00
_cell.angle_gamma   90.00
#
_symmetry.space_group_name_H-M   'P 1'
#
loop_
_entity.id
_entity.type
_entity.pdbx_description
1 polymer ?
#
loop_
_entity_poly.entity_id
_entity_poly.type
_entity_poly.pdbx_seq_one_letter_code
_entity_poly.pdbx_strand_id
1 'polypeptide(L)'
;MFDHVYMLARGSCIYNGSPRQLVPFLAQIGHVCKPTYNPADFVFEVLDNDTIVELTKEIQNGKMILCDDLDEMEKNVSTSKLCRNETLIALPPVFDDHKSQIKESDLEYPSSFSTQFSILLERKTKQFIRNKIGLWISFFHHAFSALLIGSIYYGIGLDGSHPFENFKFCISVVVFFVYTHIMGPVLTFPSEVKLLRREYFNRWYSLKSYFFASMITSLPSMLLFGSLF
;
A
#
# COMPACT_ATOMS: atom_id res chain seq x y z
N MET A 1 -6.75 -15.32 19.95
CA MET A 1 -7.68 -14.76 20.95
C MET A 1 -7.41 -13.27 21.02
N PHE A 2 -8.43 -12.43 21.23
CA PHE A 2 -8.23 -10.98 21.33
C PHE A 2 -7.90 -10.60 22.76
N ASP A 3 -6.92 -9.72 22.96
CA ASP A 3 -6.57 -9.16 24.28
C ASP A 3 -7.36 -7.88 24.57
N HIS A 4 -7.78 -7.18 23.52
CA HIS A 4 -8.52 -5.93 23.58
C HIS A 4 -9.47 -5.82 22.40
N VAL A 5 -10.67 -5.30 22.63
CA VAL A 5 -11.75 -5.17 21.65
C VAL A 5 -12.15 -3.69 21.57
N TYR A 6 -12.08 -3.15 20.36
CA TYR A 6 -12.52 -1.80 20.04
C TYR A 6 -13.57 -1.86 18.93
N MET A 7 -14.80 -1.45 19.21
CA MET A 7 -15.93 -1.54 18.28
C MET A 7 -16.44 -0.14 17.91
N LEU A 8 -16.72 0.03 16.62
CA LEU A 8 -17.17 1.28 16.03
C LEU A 8 -18.51 1.07 15.32
N ALA A 9 -19.44 2.00 15.50
CA ALA A 9 -20.65 2.12 14.70
C ALA A 9 -20.79 3.56 14.21
N ARG A 10 -20.94 3.74 12.89
CA ARG A 10 -21.08 5.07 12.23
C ARG A 10 -20.00 6.10 12.59
N GLY A 11 -18.77 5.62 12.82
CA GLY A 11 -17.64 6.47 13.20
C GLY A 11 -17.59 6.84 14.68
N SER A 12 -18.52 6.35 15.51
CA SER A 12 -18.50 6.49 16.96
C SER A 12 -18.11 5.19 17.63
N CYS A 13 -17.38 5.28 18.74
CA CYS A 13 -17.00 4.14 19.56
C CYS A 13 -18.17 3.68 20.42
N ILE A 14 -18.49 2.39 20.32
CA ILE A 14 -19.58 1.72 21.03
C ILE A 14 -19.07 0.68 22.04
N TYR A 15 -17.79 0.32 21.97
CA TYR A 15 -17.10 -0.54 22.94
C TYR A 15 -15.59 -0.33 22.87
N ASN A 16 -14.93 -0.29 24.02
CA ASN A 16 -13.49 -0.19 24.16
C ASN A 16 -13.06 -0.93 25.44
N GLY A 17 -12.39 -2.09 25.34
CA GLY A 17 -12.01 -2.85 26.54
C GLY A 17 -11.70 -4.34 26.33
N SER A 18 -11.57 -5.06 27.44
CA SER A 18 -11.36 -6.52 27.46
C SER A 18 -12.54 -7.25 26.82
N PRO A 19 -12.32 -8.33 26.03
CA PRO A 19 -13.41 -9.14 25.49
C PRO A 19 -14.34 -9.74 26.57
N ARG A 20 -13.84 -10.00 27.79
CA ARG A 20 -14.65 -10.60 28.86
C ARG A 20 -15.69 -9.65 29.42
N GLN A 21 -15.42 -8.34 29.38
CA GLN A 21 -16.34 -7.29 29.82
C GLN A 21 -17.42 -6.95 28.78
N LEU A 22 -17.33 -7.46 27.54
CA LEU A 22 -18.26 -7.12 26.47
C LEU A 22 -19.70 -7.58 26.76
N VAL A 23 -19.88 -8.85 27.14
CA VAL A 23 -21.22 -9.39 27.45
C VAL A 23 -21.81 -8.76 28.71
N PRO A 24 -21.06 -8.62 29.83
CA PRO A 24 -21.52 -7.85 30.99
C PRO A 24 -21.94 -6.42 30.65
N PHE A 25 -21.19 -5.73 29.80
CA PHE A 25 -21.48 -4.37 29.38
C PHE A 25 -22.78 -4.26 28.57
N LEU A 26 -22.98 -5.14 27.58
CA LEU A 26 -24.25 -5.18 26.83
C LEU A 26 -25.43 -5.50 27.74
N ALA A 27 -25.24 -6.38 28.72
CA ALA A 27 -26.28 -6.71 29.69
C ALA A 27 -26.65 -5.50 30.58
N GLN A 28 -25.70 -4.61 30.91
CA GLN A 28 -25.99 -3.37 31.65
C GLN A 28 -26.89 -2.40 30.89
N ILE A 29 -26.82 -2.41 29.55
CA ILE A 29 -27.63 -1.58 28.65
C ILE A 29 -28.97 -2.27 28.29
N GLY A 30 -29.18 -3.50 28.78
CA GLY A 30 -30.44 -4.24 28.60
C GLY A 30 -30.39 -5.31 27.50
N HIS A 31 -29.22 -5.59 26.94
CA HIS A 31 -29.04 -6.58 25.89
C HIS A 31 -28.30 -7.82 26.40
N VAL A 32 -29.05 -8.88 26.71
CA VAL A 32 -28.49 -10.13 27.25
C VAL A 32 -28.13 -11.09 26.12
N CYS A 33 -26.83 -11.37 25.97
CA CYS A 33 -26.34 -12.37 25.04
C CYS A 33 -26.60 -13.79 25.59
N LYS A 34 -27.20 -14.67 24.77
CA LYS A 34 -27.36 -16.09 25.14
C LYS A 34 -26.02 -16.82 25.06
N PRO A 35 -25.76 -17.85 25.90
CA PRO A 35 -24.50 -18.61 25.87
C PRO A 35 -24.25 -19.37 24.56
N THR A 36 -25.30 -19.68 23.80
CA THR A 36 -25.22 -20.35 22.50
C THR A 36 -24.87 -19.41 21.36
N TYR A 37 -24.82 -18.09 21.62
CA TYR A 37 -24.56 -17.08 20.61
C TYR A 37 -23.11 -16.60 20.68
N ASN A 38 -22.55 -16.24 19.52
CA ASN A 38 -21.26 -15.57 19.45
C ASN A 38 -21.41 -14.11 19.89
N PRO A 39 -20.72 -13.64 20.95
CA PRO A 39 -20.83 -12.26 21.43
C PRO A 39 -20.54 -11.20 20.36
N ALA A 40 -19.60 -11.46 19.44
CA ALA A 40 -19.26 -10.52 18.38
C ALA A 40 -20.42 -10.32 17.39
N ASP A 41 -21.12 -11.41 17.04
CA ASP A 41 -22.27 -11.35 16.12
C ASP A 41 -23.50 -10.75 16.82
N PHE A 42 -23.68 -11.04 18.11
CA PHE A 42 -24.77 -10.46 18.92
C PHE A 42 -24.71 -8.94 18.96
N VAL A 43 -23.51 -8.34 19.08
CA VAL A 43 -23.36 -6.88 19.02
C VAL A 43 -23.97 -6.34 17.72
N PHE A 44 -23.60 -6.90 16.57
CA PHE A 44 -24.09 -6.39 15.28
C PHE A 44 -25.59 -6.59 15.05
N GLU A 45 -26.20 -7.59 15.67
CA GLU A 45 -27.64 -7.85 15.59
C GLU A 45 -28.46 -6.84 16.41
N VAL A 46 -27.90 -6.39 17.53
CA VAL A 46 -28.57 -5.51 18.48
C VAL A 46 -28.39 -4.02 18.13
N LEU A 47 -27.46 -3.68 17.24
CA LEU A 47 -27.19 -2.29 16.85
C LEU A 47 -28.34 -1.67 16.05
N ASP A 48 -29.12 -0.81 16.70
CA ASP A 48 -29.98 0.18 16.07
C ASP A 48 -29.49 1.62 16.34
N ASN A 49 -30.19 2.63 15.80
CA ASN A 49 -29.78 4.03 15.93
C ASN A 49 -29.71 4.50 17.39
N ASP A 50 -30.67 4.05 18.21
CA ASP A 50 -30.83 4.51 19.58
C ASP A 50 -29.81 3.81 20.49
N THR A 51 -29.60 2.51 20.28
CA THR A 51 -28.59 1.70 20.96
C THR A 51 -27.18 2.22 20.67
N ILE A 52 -26.88 2.65 19.43
CA ILE A 52 -25.59 3.29 19.12
C ILE A 52 -25.38 4.54 19.97
N VAL A 53 -26.40 5.40 20.10
CA VAL A 53 -26.29 6.64 20.89
C VAL A 53 -26.09 6.32 22.38
N GLU A 54 -26.79 5.31 22.89
CA GLU A 54 -26.67 4.87 24.29
C GLU A 54 -25.29 4.27 24.59
N LEU A 55 -24.83 3.31 23.78
CA LEU A 55 -23.50 2.70 23.90
C LEU A 55 -22.37 3.74 23.81
N THR A 56 -22.46 4.65 22.85
CA THR A 56 -21.47 5.72 22.68
C THR A 56 -21.46 6.69 23.86
N LYS A 57 -22.61 6.97 24.47
CA LYS A 57 -22.71 7.81 25.67
C LYS A 57 -22.07 7.13 26.88
N GLU A 58 -22.35 5.85 27.09
CA GLU A 58 -21.78 5.08 28.21
C GLU A 58 -20.26 4.95 28.13
N ILE A 59 -19.69 4.79 26.94
CA ILE A 59 -18.21 4.69 26.75
C ILE A 59 -17.55 6.06 26.46
N GLN A 60 -18.35 7.13 26.47
CA GLN A 60 -17.90 8.49 26.18
C GLN A 60 -17.08 8.58 24.87
N ASN A 61 -17.56 7.89 23.82
CA ASN A 61 -16.91 7.78 22.52
C ASN A 61 -15.44 7.29 22.58
N GLY A 62 -15.17 6.30 23.43
CA GLY A 62 -13.90 5.60 23.53
C GLY A 62 -12.94 6.18 24.57
N LYS A 63 -13.37 7.17 25.36
CA LYS A 63 -12.57 7.69 26.48
C LYS A 63 -12.49 6.73 27.65
N MET A 64 -13.49 5.85 27.81
CA MET A 64 -13.49 4.83 28.85
C MET A 64 -13.03 3.49 28.27
N ILE A 65 -12.20 2.76 29.02
CA ILE A 65 -11.74 1.41 28.74
C ILE A 65 -12.31 0.48 29.81
N LEU A 66 -12.97 -0.60 29.41
CA LEU A 66 -13.40 -1.65 30.32
C LEU A 66 -12.29 -2.69 30.52
N CYS A 67 -11.87 -2.91 31.76
CA CYS A 67 -10.80 -3.84 32.12
C CYS A 67 -11.33 -4.98 33.01
N ASP A 68 -10.62 -6.12 33.02
CA ASP A 68 -11.00 -7.27 33.86
C ASP A 68 -10.62 -7.06 35.33
N ASP A 69 -9.43 -6.52 35.57
CA ASP A 69 -8.90 -6.22 36.90
C ASP A 69 -8.30 -4.80 36.91
N LEU A 70 -8.79 -3.91 37.77
CA LEU A 70 -8.31 -2.53 37.88
C LEU A 70 -6.85 -2.47 38.39
N ASP A 71 -6.44 -3.42 39.22
CA ASP A 71 -5.15 -3.41 39.94
C ASP A 71 -3.93 -3.67 39.02
N GLU A 72 -4.10 -4.34 37.87
CA GLU A 72 -3.00 -4.61 36.93
C GLU A 72 -2.65 -3.40 36.04
N MET A 73 -3.64 -2.58 35.66
CA MET A 73 -3.42 -1.44 34.78
C MET A 73 -3.11 -0.13 35.53
N GLU A 74 -3.55 -0.01 36.80
CA GLU A 74 -3.24 1.13 37.69
C GLU A 74 -1.72 1.27 37.95
N LYS A 75 -0.94 0.18 37.83
CA LYS A 75 0.54 0.20 37.89
C LYS A 75 1.23 0.80 36.67
N ASN A 76 0.57 0.81 35.51
CA ASN A 76 1.17 1.22 34.23
C ASN A 76 0.68 2.58 33.72
N VAL A 77 -0.44 3.09 34.23
CA VAL A 77 -1.03 4.36 33.77
C VAL A 77 -1.62 5.13 34.95
N SER A 78 -1.06 6.33 35.20
CA SER A 78 -1.58 7.30 36.17
C SER A 78 -3.00 7.74 35.77
N THR A 79 -4.03 7.03 36.24
CA THR A 79 -5.43 7.29 35.87
C THR A 79 -6.30 7.49 37.10
N SER A 80 -7.24 8.43 36.99
CA SER A 80 -8.17 8.78 38.07
C SER A 80 -9.39 7.87 38.03
N LYS A 81 -9.74 7.24 39.16
CA LYS A 81 -10.97 6.46 39.32
C LYS A 81 -12.18 7.39 39.15
N LEU A 82 -12.99 7.18 38.11
CA LEU A 82 -14.30 7.80 38.03
C LEU A 82 -15.31 6.89 38.75
N CYS A 83 -16.03 7.44 39.72
CA CYS A 83 -17.01 6.72 40.52
C CYS A 83 -18.23 6.28 39.69
N ARG A 84 -18.11 5.18 38.92
CA ARG A 84 -19.23 4.34 38.52
C ARG A 84 -18.71 2.99 38.00
N ASN A 85 -18.94 1.95 38.79
CA ASN A 85 -18.64 0.53 38.54
C ASN A 85 -17.14 0.15 38.37
N GLU A 86 -16.76 -0.95 39.02
CA GLU A 86 -15.38 -1.39 39.33
C GLU A 86 -14.54 -1.87 38.13
N THR A 87 -14.83 -1.44 36.90
CA THR A 87 -14.14 -1.94 35.69
C THR A 87 -13.78 -0.86 34.65
N LEU A 88 -14.00 0.43 34.92
CA LEU A 88 -13.81 1.51 33.95
C LEU A 88 -12.56 2.36 34.24
N ILE A 89 -11.71 2.56 33.23
CA ILE A 89 -10.54 3.46 33.28
C ILE A 89 -10.69 4.54 32.20
N ALA A 90 -10.55 5.81 32.58
CA ALA A 90 -10.48 6.90 31.60
C ALA A 90 -9.07 6.97 31.00
N LEU A 91 -8.96 6.97 29.67
CA LEU A 91 -7.69 7.27 28.99
C LEU A 91 -7.20 8.65 29.44
N PRO A 92 -5.95 8.79 29.90
CA PRO A 92 -5.39 10.11 30.13
C PRO A 92 -5.40 10.88 28.80
N PRO A 93 -5.57 12.20 28.80
CA PRO A 93 -5.37 13.00 27.60
C PRO A 93 -3.96 12.71 27.08
N VAL A 94 -3.85 12.16 25.87
CA VAL A 94 -2.57 11.85 25.19
C VAL A 94 -1.74 13.12 24.92
N PHE A 95 -2.29 14.31 25.23
CA PHE A 95 -1.60 15.59 25.24
C PHE A 95 -0.87 15.85 26.56
N ASP A 96 -0.22 14.84 27.15
CA ASP A 96 0.77 15.13 28.17
C ASP A 96 2.03 15.63 27.45
N ASP A 97 2.47 16.83 27.82
CA ASP A 97 3.55 17.63 27.20
C ASP A 97 4.94 16.99 27.31
N HIS A 98 5.00 15.74 27.78
CA HIS A 98 6.07 14.83 27.40
C HIS A 98 5.95 14.58 25.91
N LYS A 99 6.59 15.44 25.11
CA LYS A 99 7.17 15.06 23.82
C LYS A 99 7.76 13.66 24.01
N SER A 100 6.99 12.63 23.67
CA SER A 100 7.57 11.47 23.02
C SER A 100 8.31 12.12 21.87
N GLN A 101 9.61 12.32 22.06
CA GLN A 101 10.52 12.61 20.97
C GLN A 101 10.41 11.36 20.11
N ILE A 102 9.36 11.29 19.29
CA ILE A 102 9.36 10.56 18.04
C ILE A 102 10.54 11.22 17.36
N LYS A 103 11.71 10.63 17.55
CA LYS A 103 12.92 11.13 16.91
C LYS A 103 12.57 11.10 15.43
N GLU A 104 12.97 12.11 14.67
CA GLU A 104 12.77 12.09 13.21
C GLU A 104 13.34 10.78 12.58
N SER A 105 14.24 10.09 13.29
CA SER A 105 14.71 8.73 12.97
C SER A 105 13.62 7.64 12.92
N ASP A 106 12.51 7.77 13.65
CA ASP A 106 11.37 6.84 13.57
C ASP A 106 10.55 7.07 12.28
N LEU A 107 10.73 8.24 11.65
CA LEU A 107 10.13 8.57 10.36
C LEU A 107 11.05 8.23 9.18
N GLU A 108 12.32 7.92 9.42
CA GLU A 108 13.26 7.52 8.39
C GLU A 108 13.04 6.06 7.95
N TYR A 109 13.41 5.76 6.71
CA TYR A 109 13.39 4.39 6.23
C TYR A 109 14.37 3.55 7.05
N PRO A 110 14.02 2.30 7.43
CA PRO A 110 14.89 1.46 8.24
C PRO A 110 16.18 1.03 7.52
N SER A 111 16.26 1.26 6.21
CA SER A 111 17.41 0.90 5.36
C SER A 111 17.91 2.11 4.59
N SER A 112 19.20 2.14 4.31
CA SER A 112 19.83 3.19 3.50
C SER A 112 19.36 3.13 2.04
N PHE A 113 19.47 4.26 1.33
CA PHE A 113 19.09 4.36 -0.09
C PHE A 113 19.80 3.34 -0.98
N SER A 114 21.09 3.08 -0.73
CA SER A 114 21.90 2.15 -1.54
C SER A 114 21.43 0.71 -1.39
N THR A 115 21.07 0.31 -0.17
CA THR A 115 20.53 -1.03 0.10
C THR A 115 19.16 -1.20 -0.55
N GLN A 116 18.27 -0.21 -0.42
CA GLN A 116 16.97 -0.21 -1.09
C GLN A 116 17.14 -0.33 -2.60
N PHE A 117 18.01 0.50 -3.18
CA PHE A 117 18.27 0.52 -4.62
C PHE A 117 18.82 -0.82 -5.12
N SER A 118 19.82 -1.39 -4.45
CA SER A 118 20.45 -2.66 -4.87
C SER A 118 19.47 -3.83 -4.86
N ILE A 119 18.67 -3.94 -3.79
CA ILE A 119 17.63 -4.98 -3.68
C ILE A 119 16.56 -4.81 -4.76
N LEU A 120 16.09 -3.57 -4.97
CA LEU A 120 15.09 -3.28 -5.98
C LEU A 120 15.61 -3.54 -7.39
N LEU A 121 16.87 -3.20 -7.66
CA LEU A 121 17.53 -3.46 -8.94
C LEU A 121 17.63 -4.96 -9.21
N GLU A 122 18.08 -5.75 -8.23
CA GLU A 122 18.15 -7.21 -8.37
C GLU A 122 16.75 -7.81 -8.60
N ARG A 123 15.75 -7.38 -7.82
CA ARG A 123 14.36 -7.84 -7.94
C ARG A 123 13.79 -7.52 -9.32
N LYS A 124 13.88 -6.26 -9.76
CA LYS A 124 13.38 -5.80 -11.06
C LYS A 124 14.12 -6.48 -12.22
N THR A 125 15.43 -6.67 -12.11
CA THR A 125 16.22 -7.38 -13.13
C THR A 125 15.82 -8.85 -13.23
N LYS A 126 15.65 -9.55 -12.10
CA LYS A 126 15.13 -10.94 -12.10
C LYS A 126 13.73 -11.01 -12.68
N GLN A 127 12.85 -10.08 -12.31
CA GLN A 127 11.48 -10.02 -12.85
C GLN A 127 11.50 -9.80 -14.36
N PHE A 128 12.36 -8.91 -14.85
CA PHE A 128 12.52 -8.62 -16.27
C PHE A 128 13.02 -9.84 -17.06
N ILE A 129 14.09 -10.50 -16.60
CA ILE A 129 14.66 -11.69 -17.26
C ILE A 129 13.70 -12.89 -17.22
N ARG A 130 12.95 -13.05 -16.12
CA ARG A 130 11.96 -14.13 -15.97
C ARG A 130 10.74 -13.93 -16.85
N ASN A 131 10.43 -12.71 -17.28
CA ASN A 131 9.36 -12.42 -18.23
C ASN A 131 9.76 -12.81 -19.67
N LYS A 132 9.98 -14.10 -19.90
CA LYS A 132 10.41 -14.65 -21.19
C LYS A 132 9.39 -14.37 -22.30
N ILE A 133 8.10 -14.43 -21.98
CA ILE A 133 7.02 -14.17 -22.94
C ILE A 133 7.11 -12.72 -23.44
N GLY A 134 7.25 -11.76 -22.52
CA GLY A 134 7.45 -10.35 -22.89
C GLY A 134 8.69 -10.15 -23.75
N LEU A 135 9.82 -10.78 -23.40
CA LEU A 135 11.06 -10.69 -24.18
C LEU A 135 10.92 -11.28 -25.59
N TRP A 136 10.26 -12.43 -25.75
CA TRP A 136 10.01 -13.03 -27.06
C TRP A 136 9.10 -12.18 -27.94
N ILE A 137 8.01 -11.64 -27.37
CA ILE A 137 7.11 -10.73 -28.10
C ILE A 137 7.89 -9.50 -28.57
N SER A 138 8.70 -8.89 -27.69
CA SER A 138 9.53 -7.75 -28.06
C SER A 138 10.53 -8.08 -29.17
N PHE A 139 11.21 -9.22 -29.10
CA PHE A 139 12.16 -9.66 -30.12
C PHE A 139 11.49 -9.81 -31.50
N PHE A 140 10.40 -10.58 -31.59
CA PHE A 140 9.70 -10.77 -32.86
C PHE A 140 9.11 -9.47 -33.40
N HIS A 141 8.59 -8.61 -32.52
CA HIS A 141 8.04 -7.32 -32.94
C HIS A 141 9.11 -6.40 -33.54
N HIS A 142 10.29 -6.29 -32.93
CA HIS A 142 11.39 -5.48 -33.47
C HIS A 142 11.93 -6.08 -34.77
N ALA A 143 12.15 -7.40 -34.83
CA ALA A 143 12.62 -8.06 -36.05
C ALA A 143 11.64 -7.91 -37.22
N PHE A 144 10.34 -8.11 -36.98
CA PHE A 144 9.31 -7.94 -38.00
C PHE A 144 9.20 -6.49 -38.49
N SER A 145 9.25 -5.54 -37.57
CA SER A 145 9.11 -4.11 -37.91
C SER A 145 10.35 -3.56 -38.62
N ALA A 146 11.55 -4.00 -38.22
CA ALA A 146 12.80 -3.70 -38.92
C ALA A 146 12.77 -4.23 -40.35
N LEU A 147 12.28 -5.46 -40.56
CA LEU A 147 12.12 -6.04 -41.90
C LEU A 147 11.12 -5.24 -42.75
N LEU A 148 9.98 -4.85 -42.18
CA LEU A 148 8.98 -4.05 -42.91
C LEU A 148 9.51 -2.68 -43.31
N ILE A 149 10.07 -1.93 -42.36
CA ILE A 149 10.60 -0.58 -42.63
C ILE A 149 11.81 -0.67 -43.58
N GLY A 150 12.70 -1.65 -43.37
CA GLY A 150 13.84 -1.90 -44.25
C GLY A 150 13.42 -2.29 -45.68
N SER A 151 12.35 -3.07 -45.83
CA SER A 151 11.82 -3.44 -47.16
C SER A 151 11.18 -2.26 -47.88
N ILE A 152 10.49 -1.36 -47.17
CA ILE A 152 9.85 -0.18 -47.77
C ILE A 152 10.90 0.78 -48.31
N TYR A 153 12.00 0.97 -47.58
CA TYR A 153 13.06 1.92 -47.94
C TYR A 153 14.28 1.26 -48.60
N TYR A 154 14.11 0.06 -49.15
CA TYR A 154 15.19 -0.70 -49.77
C TYR A 154 15.73 0.03 -51.02
N GLY A 155 17.04 0.29 -51.06
CA GLY A 155 17.71 0.91 -52.21
C GLY A 155 17.59 2.43 -52.32
N ILE A 156 16.83 3.09 -51.44
CA ILE A 156 16.60 4.55 -51.48
C ILE A 156 17.88 5.34 -51.15
N GLY A 157 18.81 4.74 -50.41
CA GLY A 157 20.10 5.36 -50.06
C GLY A 157 21.16 5.35 -51.18
N LEU A 158 20.88 4.74 -52.33
CA LEU A 158 21.86 4.59 -53.42
C LEU A 158 21.89 5.79 -54.37
N ASP A 159 20.83 6.59 -54.43
CA ASP A 159 20.73 7.76 -55.30
C ASP A 159 20.59 9.06 -54.47
N GLY A 160 21.52 9.99 -54.67
CA GLY A 160 21.56 11.28 -53.97
C GLY A 160 20.50 12.28 -54.45
N SER A 161 19.73 11.92 -55.49
CA SER A 161 18.68 12.74 -56.09
C SER A 161 17.41 12.85 -55.23
N HIS A 162 17.21 11.94 -54.25
CA HIS A 162 16.00 11.86 -53.42
C HIS A 162 16.27 12.06 -51.90
N PRO A 163 16.84 13.19 -51.45
CA PRO A 163 17.19 13.43 -50.04
C PRO A 163 15.97 13.44 -49.11
N PHE A 164 14.79 13.79 -49.63
CA PHE A 164 13.54 13.78 -48.86
C PHE A 164 13.11 12.37 -48.43
N GLU A 165 13.46 11.34 -49.19
CA GLU A 165 13.10 9.96 -48.86
C GLU A 165 13.99 9.40 -47.75
N ASN A 166 15.29 9.73 -47.77
CA ASN A 166 16.22 9.43 -46.67
C ASN A 166 15.79 10.12 -45.36
N PHE A 167 15.31 11.37 -45.44
CA PHE A 167 14.78 12.06 -44.27
C PHE A 167 13.54 11.38 -43.69
N LYS A 168 12.61 10.92 -44.55
CA LYS A 168 11.42 10.16 -44.11
C LYS A 168 11.80 8.84 -43.46
N PHE A 169 12.84 8.16 -43.95
CA PHE A 169 13.37 6.95 -43.32
C PHE A 169 13.86 7.24 -41.90
N CYS A 170 14.71 8.25 -41.70
CA CYS A 170 15.21 8.62 -40.37
C CYS A 170 14.08 8.95 -39.38
N ILE A 171 13.07 9.71 -39.80
CA ILE A 171 11.91 10.00 -38.95
C ILE A 171 11.14 8.72 -38.61
N SER A 172 10.91 7.85 -39.60
CA SER A 172 10.16 6.61 -39.41
C SER A 172 10.84 5.70 -38.38
N VAL A 173 12.17 5.60 -38.43
CA VAL A 173 13.00 4.88 -37.45
C VAL A 173 12.85 5.46 -36.04
N VAL A 174 12.97 6.78 -35.90
CA VAL A 174 12.86 7.45 -34.59
C VAL A 174 11.47 7.29 -34.00
N VAL A 175 10.41 7.49 -34.79
CA VAL A 175 9.02 7.35 -34.34
C VAL A 175 8.74 5.93 -33.88
N PHE A 176 9.19 4.93 -34.65
CA PHE A 176 9.00 3.53 -34.29
C PHE A 176 9.73 3.19 -32.98
N PHE A 177 10.99 3.60 -32.84
CA PHE A 177 11.79 3.35 -31.64
C PHE A 177 11.20 3.99 -30.38
N VAL A 178 10.71 5.23 -30.48
CA VAL A 178 10.05 5.92 -29.36
C VAL A 178 8.74 5.22 -28.98
N TYR A 179 7.95 4.83 -29.97
CA TYR A 179 6.68 4.14 -29.76
C TYR A 179 6.86 2.79 -29.05
N THR A 180 7.81 1.96 -29.49
CA THR A 180 8.04 0.63 -28.90
C THR A 180 8.52 0.72 -27.45
N HIS A 181 9.33 1.73 -27.12
CA HIS A 181 9.83 1.92 -25.75
C HIS A 181 8.75 2.44 -24.79
N ILE A 182 7.83 3.29 -25.28
CA ILE A 182 6.74 3.86 -24.45
C ILE A 182 5.62 2.85 -24.19
N MET A 183 5.25 2.04 -25.21
CA MET A 183 4.06 1.20 -25.14
C MET A 183 4.13 0.15 -24.01
N GLY A 184 5.30 -0.44 -23.76
CA GLY A 184 5.48 -1.45 -22.72
C GLY A 184 5.12 -0.95 -21.32
N PRO A 185 5.81 0.06 -20.79
CA PRO A 185 5.51 0.65 -19.49
C PRO A 185 4.08 1.18 -19.36
N VAL A 186 3.49 1.76 -20.40
CA VAL A 186 2.12 2.30 -20.36
C VAL A 186 1.09 1.22 -20.01
N LEU A 187 1.26 0.01 -20.54
CA LEU A 187 0.34 -1.10 -20.28
C LEU A 187 0.57 -1.78 -18.92
N THR A 188 1.82 -1.82 -18.44
CA THR A 188 2.17 -2.54 -17.20
C THR A 188 2.11 -1.66 -15.96
N PHE A 189 2.31 -0.34 -16.10
CA PHE A 189 2.33 0.58 -14.97
C PHE A 189 1.05 0.58 -14.10
N PRO A 190 -0.18 0.45 -14.65
CA PRO A 190 -1.40 0.41 -13.83
C PRO A 190 -1.47 -0.80 -12.87
N SER A 191 -0.84 -1.91 -13.21
CA SER A 191 -0.75 -3.06 -12.30
C SER A 191 0.37 -2.87 -11.28
N GLU A 192 1.51 -2.30 -11.69
CA GLU A 192 2.63 -2.01 -10.79
C GLU A 192 2.29 -0.94 -9.74
N VAL A 193 1.54 0.10 -10.09
CA VAL A 193 1.25 1.23 -9.18
C VAL A 193 0.43 0.81 -7.96
N LYS A 194 -0.43 -0.21 -8.11
CA LYS A 194 -1.22 -0.76 -6.99
C LYS A 194 -0.31 -1.39 -5.94
N LEU A 195 0.70 -2.13 -6.40
CA LEU A 195 1.70 -2.76 -5.54
C LEU A 195 2.63 -1.70 -4.94
N LEU A 196 3.12 -0.76 -5.76
CA LEU A 196 3.95 0.36 -5.30
C LEU A 196 3.28 1.18 -4.20
N ARG A 197 1.98 1.49 -4.33
CA ARG A 197 1.22 2.22 -3.30
C ARG A 197 1.24 1.48 -1.96
N ARG A 198 1.04 0.16 -1.97
CA ARG A 198 1.07 -0.67 -0.75
C ARG A 198 2.47 -0.71 -0.15
N GLU A 199 3.50 -0.95 -0.96
CA GLU A 199 4.89 -1.03 -0.49
C GLU A 199 5.39 0.33 0.04
N TYR A 200 4.96 1.44 -0.57
CA TYR A 200 5.24 2.80 -0.14
C TYR A 200 4.54 3.15 1.17
N PHE A 201 3.24 2.82 1.31
CA PHE A 201 2.50 3.05 2.56
C PHE A 201 3.08 2.26 3.74
N ASN A 202 3.56 1.04 3.48
CA ASN A 202 4.27 0.22 4.45
C ASN A 202 5.72 0.65 4.71
N ARG A 203 6.18 1.73 4.06
CA ARG A 203 7.54 2.29 4.20
C ARG A 203 8.67 1.29 3.96
N TRP A 204 8.50 0.35 3.03
CA TRP A 204 9.55 -0.61 2.71
C TRP A 204 10.73 0.02 1.97
N TYR A 205 10.46 1.01 1.10
CA TYR A 205 11.49 1.73 0.36
C TYR A 205 10.97 3.09 -0.14
N SER A 206 11.90 3.96 -0.54
CA SER A 206 11.61 5.28 -1.09
C SER A 206 11.23 5.25 -2.57
N LEU A 207 10.35 6.18 -2.99
CA LEU A 207 10.00 6.35 -4.40
C LEU A 207 11.24 6.63 -5.27
N LYS A 208 12.21 7.38 -4.75
CA LYS A 208 13.47 7.68 -5.45
C LYS A 208 14.21 6.39 -5.82
N SER A 209 14.42 5.50 -4.85
CA SER A 209 15.10 4.21 -5.07
C SER A 209 14.39 3.35 -6.12
N TYR A 210 13.05 3.36 -6.10
CA TYR A 210 12.23 2.66 -7.09
C TYR A 210 12.43 3.21 -8.51
N PHE A 211 12.35 4.52 -8.70
CA PHE A 211 12.49 5.12 -10.03
C PHE A 211 13.89 4.89 -10.62
N PHE A 212 14.94 5.04 -9.82
CA PHE A 212 16.30 4.76 -10.27
C PHE A 212 16.50 3.29 -10.63
N ALA A 213 16.02 2.36 -9.79
CA ALA A 213 16.12 0.93 -10.09
C ALA A 213 15.36 0.57 -11.37
N SER A 214 14.14 1.11 -11.55
CA SER A 214 13.33 0.87 -12.74
C SER A 214 14.00 1.40 -14.02
N MET A 215 14.59 2.60 -13.97
CA MET A 215 15.30 3.20 -15.09
C MET A 215 16.49 2.32 -15.51
N ILE A 216 17.32 1.92 -14.55
CA ILE A 216 18.53 1.12 -14.83
C ILE A 216 18.18 -0.28 -15.33
N THR A 217 17.13 -0.91 -14.80
CA THR A 217 16.67 -2.21 -15.32
C THR A 217 16.19 -2.12 -16.78
N SER A 218 15.63 -0.99 -17.21
CA SER A 218 15.12 -0.82 -18.59
C SER A 218 16.19 -0.49 -19.64
N LEU A 219 17.36 0.02 -19.23
CA LEU A 219 18.42 0.45 -20.16
C LEU A 219 19.02 -0.72 -20.99
N PRO A 220 19.39 -1.87 -20.40
CA PRO A 220 20.00 -2.97 -21.16
C PRO A 220 19.09 -3.48 -22.28
N SER A 221 17.78 -3.57 -22.04
CA SER A 221 16.83 -4.05 -23.04
C SER A 221 16.55 -3.02 -24.12
N MET A 222 16.50 -1.73 -23.78
CA MET A 222 16.44 -0.64 -24.76
C MET A 222 17.63 -0.69 -25.72
N LEU A 223 18.85 -0.89 -25.19
CA LEU A 223 20.06 -0.98 -26.03
C LEU A 223 20.08 -2.24 -26.88
N LEU A 224 19.74 -3.40 -26.31
CA LEU A 224 19.72 -4.67 -27.05
C LEU A 224 18.70 -4.65 -28.19
N PHE A 225 17.44 -4.30 -27.92
CA PHE A 225 16.41 -4.25 -28.96
C PHE A 225 16.62 -3.08 -29.93
N GLY A 226 17.20 -1.96 -29.47
CA GLY A 226 17.60 -0.87 -30.34
C GLY A 226 18.72 -1.24 -31.31
N SER A 227 19.67 -2.08 -30.90
CA SER A 227 20.70 -2.60 -31.83
C SER A 227 20.21 -3.65 -32.81
N LEU A 228 19.07 -4.30 -32.51
CA LEU A 228 18.47 -5.32 -33.37
C LEU A 228 17.63 -4.70 -34.50
N PHE A 229 17.05 -3.53 -34.25
CA PHE A 229 16.22 -2.79 -35.18
C PHE A 229 17.08 -1.97 -36.15
#